data_AF-A0A0V1KT86-F1
#
_entry.id   AF-A0A0V1KT86-F1
#
_cell.length_a   1.000
_cell.length_b   1.000
_cell.length_c   1.000
_cell.angle_alpha   90.00
_cell.angle_beta   90.00
_cell.angle_gamma   90.00
#
_symmetry.space_group_name_H-M   'P 1'
#
loop_
_entity.id
_entity.type
_entity.pdbx_description
1 polymer ?
#
loop_
_entity_poly.entity_id
_entity_poly.type
_entity_poly.pdbx_seq_one_letter_code
_entity_poly.pdbx_strand_id
1 'polypeptide(L)'
;MHSNKLTVHLNEMLMCSSDLSQITYVVACAATCSFNDYFFRKFELIFSRIHMNLNFSGILSMDKFLMRGNESEDDATLLVNSISQISADAFFVTQKLHSNNDHFDVIYYKQILPKKLADRLLIYCEKNIKYFTGNLARVFLFNQWHPIPRKQMAMGHPNLHYRFSGNVIPAKPWNAVILALRNLVSEIAKCDFNFVLINRYKDGHDYIGEHRDNEKELDPSSPIASVTVGEKRDFIFKHYRVNHQPASASEKVCIALEHGSMLLISADTNRHWSHSLPKRRHCQNVRINFTFRKMKLQLNEEDKD
;
A
#
# COMPACT_ATOMS: atom_id res chain seq x y z
N MET A 1 33.19 -4.48 -27.59
CA MET A 1 32.96 -5.50 -28.65
C MET A 1 31.74 -6.40 -28.43
N HIS A 2 31.22 -6.59 -27.20
CA HIS A 2 29.99 -7.37 -26.96
C HIS A 2 28.66 -6.62 -27.21
N SER A 3 28.63 -5.27 -27.16
CA SER A 3 27.37 -4.52 -27.40
C SER A 3 26.91 -4.57 -28.86
N ASN A 4 27.84 -4.56 -29.82
CA ASN A 4 27.48 -4.52 -31.25
C ASN A 4 26.83 -5.80 -31.77
N LYS A 5 27.12 -6.98 -31.19
CA LYS A 5 26.47 -8.24 -31.59
C LYS A 5 25.01 -8.33 -31.10
N LEU A 6 24.74 -7.81 -29.90
CA LEU A 6 23.37 -7.76 -29.35
C LEU A 6 22.49 -6.81 -30.17
N THR A 7 23.04 -5.67 -30.59
CA THR A 7 22.34 -4.66 -31.37
C THR A 7 21.94 -5.14 -32.77
N VAL A 8 22.77 -5.96 -33.42
CA VAL A 8 22.43 -6.54 -34.74
C VAL A 8 21.31 -7.57 -34.60
N HIS A 9 21.39 -8.44 -33.58
CA HIS A 9 20.40 -9.50 -33.37
C HIS A 9 19.01 -8.96 -33.00
N LEU A 10 18.94 -7.89 -32.21
CA LEU A 10 17.69 -7.22 -31.87
C LEU A 10 17.04 -6.51 -33.06
N ASN A 11 17.83 -5.93 -33.96
CA ASN A 11 17.31 -5.30 -35.18
C ASN A 11 16.76 -6.33 -36.17
N GLU A 12 17.37 -7.52 -36.28
CA GLU A 12 16.83 -8.62 -37.10
C GLU A 12 15.53 -9.19 -36.53
N MET A 13 15.43 -9.33 -35.19
CA MET A 13 14.19 -9.76 -34.52
C MET A 13 13.03 -8.77 -34.73
N LEU A 14 13.29 -7.47 -34.64
CA LEU A 14 12.26 -6.43 -34.82
C LEU A 14 11.74 -6.32 -36.26
N MET A 15 12.54 -6.72 -37.25
CA MET A 15 12.15 -6.62 -38.67
C MET A 15 11.41 -7.87 -39.19
N CYS A 16 11.41 -8.98 -38.44
CA CYS A 16 10.85 -10.26 -38.89
C CYS A 16 9.61 -10.73 -38.10
N SER A 17 9.26 -10.08 -36.99
CA SER A 17 8.16 -10.53 -36.11
C SER A 17 6.87 -9.73 -36.32
N SER A 18 5.78 -10.43 -36.64
CA SER A 18 4.41 -9.89 -36.66
C SER A 18 3.68 -10.02 -35.31
N ASP A 19 4.36 -10.53 -34.28
CA ASP A 19 3.77 -10.81 -32.97
C ASP A 19 4.09 -9.69 -31.96
N LEU A 20 3.06 -8.92 -31.57
CA LEU A 20 3.15 -7.79 -30.64
C LEU A 20 3.75 -8.18 -29.27
N SER A 21 3.61 -9.44 -28.85
CA SER A 21 4.10 -9.89 -27.54
C SER A 21 5.64 -9.88 -27.48
N GLN A 22 6.30 -10.26 -28.57
CA GLN A 22 7.76 -10.26 -28.65
C GLN A 22 8.33 -8.84 -28.78
N ILE A 23 7.63 -7.95 -29.49
CA ILE A 23 8.02 -6.54 -29.63
C ILE A 23 7.97 -5.84 -28.26
N THR A 24 6.94 -6.11 -27.46
CA THR A 24 6.78 -5.53 -26.11
C THR A 24 7.89 -6.02 -25.16
N TYR A 25 8.29 -7.29 -25.27
CA TYR A 25 9.39 -7.86 -24.50
C TYR A 25 10.74 -7.20 -24.83
N VAL A 26 11.01 -6.95 -26.12
CA VAL A 26 12.22 -6.26 -26.58
C VAL A 26 12.25 -4.79 -26.09
N VAL A 27 11.12 -4.10 -26.10
CA VAL A 27 10.99 -2.72 -25.58
C VAL A 27 11.24 -2.66 -24.06
N ALA A 28 10.73 -3.62 -23.30
CA ALA A 28 10.96 -3.70 -21.85
C ALA A 28 12.44 -3.99 -21.51
N CYS A 29 13.11 -4.85 -22.29
CA CYS A 29 14.55 -5.10 -22.16
C CYS A 29 15.42 -3.89 -22.56
N ALA A 30 14.97 -3.08 -23.53
CA ALA A 30 15.67 -1.87 -23.95
C ALA A 30 15.52 -0.72 -22.94
N ALA A 31 14.36 -0.57 -22.30
CA ALA A 31 14.10 0.46 -21.28
C ALA A 31 14.84 0.23 -19.95
N THR A 32 15.33 -0.99 -19.72
CA THR A 32 16.07 -1.37 -18.51
C THR A 32 17.59 -1.33 -18.68
N CYS A 33 18.10 -1.21 -19.90
CA CYS A 33 19.51 -1.01 -20.19
C CYS A 33 19.75 0.43 -20.64
N SER A 34 20.61 1.18 -19.96
CA SER A 34 20.99 2.56 -20.33
C SER A 34 21.61 2.63 -21.75
N PHE A 35 20.78 2.77 -22.77
CA PHE A 35 21.21 2.98 -24.15
C PHE A 35 21.01 4.45 -24.55
N ASN A 36 22.04 4.97 -25.20
CA ASN A 36 22.26 6.36 -25.54
C ASN A 36 21.20 6.90 -26.55
N ASP A 37 20.92 8.22 -26.50
CA ASP A 37 19.86 8.96 -27.24
C ASP A 37 19.72 8.63 -28.74
N TYR A 38 20.79 8.15 -29.37
CA TYR A 38 20.81 7.74 -30.77
C TYR A 38 19.87 6.57 -31.09
N PHE A 39 19.68 5.64 -30.14
CA PHE A 39 18.84 4.45 -30.35
C PHE A 39 17.35 4.79 -30.33
N PHE A 40 16.94 5.73 -29.47
CA PHE A 40 15.56 6.19 -29.32
C PHE A 40 15.03 6.87 -30.59
N ARG A 41 15.86 7.70 -31.24
CA ARG A 41 15.47 8.39 -32.49
C ARG A 41 15.26 7.46 -33.67
N LYS A 42 15.97 6.33 -33.73
CA LYS A 42 15.77 5.33 -34.78
C LYS A 42 14.53 4.46 -34.53
N PHE A 43 14.14 4.30 -33.26
CA PHE A 43 12.95 3.58 -32.82
C PHE A 43 11.64 4.31 -33.20
N GLU A 44 11.59 5.64 -33.08
CA GLU A 44 10.44 6.45 -33.51
C GLU A 44 10.15 6.31 -35.02
N LEU A 45 11.19 6.25 -35.84
CA LEU A 45 11.06 6.07 -37.29
C LEU A 45 10.46 4.72 -37.69
N ILE A 46 10.70 3.66 -36.91
CA ILE A 46 10.13 2.32 -37.17
C ILE A 46 8.65 2.30 -36.79
N PHE A 47 8.27 2.92 -35.67
CA PHE A 47 6.88 3.01 -35.24
C PHE A 47 6.03 3.90 -36.15
N SER A 48 6.57 4.97 -36.73
CA SER A 48 5.82 5.81 -37.69
C SER A 48 5.39 5.09 -38.98
N ARG A 49 5.99 3.93 -39.30
CA ARG A 49 5.64 3.13 -40.49
C ARG A 49 4.61 2.03 -40.23
N ILE A 50 4.36 1.68 -38.97
CA ILE A 50 3.31 0.75 -38.57
C ILE A 50 2.15 1.62 -38.08
N HIS A 51 1.02 1.66 -38.78
CA HIS A 51 -0.17 2.45 -38.42
C HIS A 51 -0.78 2.01 -37.07
N MET A 52 -0.14 2.38 -35.97
CA MET A 52 -0.68 2.30 -34.61
C MET A 52 -0.48 3.64 -33.93
N ASN A 53 -1.59 4.37 -33.74
CA ASN A 53 -1.64 5.53 -32.86
C ASN A 53 -1.49 5.06 -31.39
N LEU A 54 -0.27 4.79 -30.96
CA LEU A 54 0.06 4.68 -29.54
C LEU A 54 0.54 6.05 -29.07
N ASN A 55 -0.22 6.67 -28.18
CA ASN A 55 0.05 7.98 -27.64
C ASN A 55 1.14 7.88 -26.56
N PHE A 56 2.42 7.99 -26.98
CA PHE A 56 3.60 7.89 -26.11
C PHE A 56 3.92 9.16 -25.29
N SER A 57 2.98 10.10 -25.19
CA SER A 57 3.13 11.32 -24.38
C SER A 57 3.35 11.06 -22.88
N GLY A 58 3.01 9.86 -22.39
CA GLY A 58 3.21 9.45 -20.98
C GLY A 58 4.62 8.94 -20.63
N ILE A 59 5.44 8.54 -21.60
CA ILE A 59 6.76 7.95 -21.31
C ILE A 59 7.88 9.01 -21.27
N LEU A 60 7.72 10.12 -21.99
CA LEU A 60 8.69 11.23 -22.01
C LEU A 60 8.53 12.26 -20.87
N SER A 61 7.50 12.13 -20.03
CA SER A 61 7.22 13.07 -18.95
C SER A 61 7.98 12.78 -17.64
N MET A 62 8.56 11.58 -17.47
CA MET A 62 9.19 11.21 -16.20
C MET A 62 10.61 11.79 -16.05
N ASP A 63 11.35 11.91 -17.15
CA ASP A 63 12.77 12.32 -17.10
C ASP A 63 12.98 13.84 -17.21
N LYS A 64 12.02 14.60 -17.75
CA LYS A 64 12.14 16.07 -17.86
C LYS A 64 11.81 16.84 -16.57
N PHE A 65 11.15 16.22 -15.60
CA PHE A 65 10.80 16.90 -14.34
C PHE A 65 11.88 16.79 -13.25
N LEU A 66 12.89 15.93 -13.44
CA LEU A 66 13.97 15.72 -12.46
C LEU A 66 15.17 16.68 -12.60
N MET A 67 15.14 17.64 -13.54
CA MET A 67 16.30 18.52 -13.83
C MET A 67 15.96 20.02 -13.87
N ARG A 68 14.97 20.49 -13.11
CA ARG A 68 14.84 21.92 -12.81
C ARG A 68 14.69 22.14 -11.32
N GLY A 69 15.81 22.45 -10.68
CA GLY A 69 15.80 23.12 -9.39
C GLY A 69 15.29 24.54 -9.58
N ASN A 70 14.22 24.88 -8.85
CA ASN A 70 13.90 26.22 -8.39
C ASN A 70 13.25 26.09 -7.01
N GLU A 71 13.42 27.11 -6.19
CA GLU A 71 13.27 27.12 -4.74
C GLU A 71 11.84 26.82 -4.22
N SER A 72 11.82 26.05 -3.11
CA SER A 72 10.77 25.84 -2.09
C SER A 72 9.35 25.40 -2.49
N GLU A 73 9.22 24.23 -3.12
CA GLU A 73 7.97 23.47 -2.97
C GLU A 73 8.08 22.64 -1.67
N ASP A 74 7.14 22.82 -0.72
CA ASP A 74 7.13 22.07 0.55
C ASP A 74 7.16 20.55 0.26
N ASP A 75 7.99 19.80 0.99
CA ASP A 75 8.15 18.35 0.84
C ASP A 75 6.80 17.62 0.89
N ALA A 76 5.85 18.15 1.66
CA ALA A 76 4.48 17.64 1.73
C ALA A 76 3.73 17.81 0.41
N THR A 77 3.82 18.99 -0.22
CA THR A 77 3.17 19.30 -1.51
C THR A 77 3.70 18.41 -2.63
N LEU A 78 5.02 18.22 -2.70
CA LEU A 78 5.64 17.31 -3.66
C LEU A 78 5.17 15.87 -3.49
N LEU A 79 5.02 15.40 -2.24
CA LEU A 79 4.50 14.08 -1.94
C LEU A 79 3.03 13.93 -2.34
N VAL A 80 2.19 14.92 -2.02
CA VAL A 80 0.78 14.94 -2.41
C VAL A 80 0.67 14.84 -3.93
N ASN A 81 1.36 15.71 -4.66
CA ASN A 81 1.34 15.73 -6.13
C ASN A 81 1.80 14.39 -6.72
N SER A 82 2.88 13.80 -6.17
CA SER A 82 3.40 12.52 -6.65
C SER A 82 2.45 11.34 -6.40
N ILE A 83 1.78 11.31 -5.24
CA ILE A 83 0.80 10.27 -4.92
C ILE A 83 -0.45 10.41 -5.81
N SER A 84 -0.94 11.64 -5.97
CA SER A 84 -2.15 11.93 -6.76
C SER A 84 -2.00 11.68 -8.26
N GLN A 85 -0.78 11.56 -8.79
CA GLN A 85 -0.52 11.21 -10.18
C GLN A 85 -0.53 9.70 -10.44
N ILE A 86 -0.56 8.86 -9.40
CA ILE A 86 -0.66 7.42 -9.58
C ILE A 86 -2.09 7.08 -10.00
N SER A 87 -2.25 6.64 -11.25
CA SER A 87 -3.53 6.12 -11.74
C SER A 87 -3.88 4.83 -11.02
N ALA A 88 -5.13 4.67 -10.56
CA ALA A 88 -5.60 3.39 -10.04
C ALA A 88 -5.76 2.31 -11.12
N ASP A 89 -5.79 2.71 -12.39
CA ASP A 89 -5.76 1.80 -13.55
C ASP A 89 -4.32 1.42 -13.95
N ALA A 90 -3.32 1.90 -13.20
CA ALA A 90 -1.95 1.46 -13.39
C ALA A 90 -1.86 -0.07 -13.20
N PHE A 91 -1.00 -0.69 -14.01
CA PHE A 91 -0.76 -2.12 -13.88
C PHE A 91 0.02 -2.41 -12.59
N PHE A 92 -0.70 -2.78 -11.53
CA PHE A 92 -0.11 -3.25 -10.29
C PHE A 92 0.18 -4.75 -10.36
N VAL A 93 1.36 -5.15 -9.89
CA VAL A 93 1.64 -6.57 -9.68
C VAL A 93 0.81 -7.06 -8.49
N THR A 94 -0.25 -7.81 -8.77
CA THR A 94 -1.16 -8.34 -7.76
C THR A 94 -1.06 -9.85 -7.61
N GLN A 95 -1.22 -10.33 -6.39
CA GLN A 95 -1.45 -11.72 -6.05
C GLN A 95 -2.80 -11.82 -5.35
N LYS A 96 -3.80 -12.41 -6.02
CA LYS A 96 -5.07 -12.75 -5.39
C LYS A 96 -4.90 -14.06 -4.62
N LEU A 97 -5.21 -14.03 -3.33
CA LEU A 97 -5.18 -15.18 -2.44
C LEU A 97 -6.62 -15.46 -2.01
N HIS A 98 -7.20 -16.50 -2.60
CA HIS A 98 -8.58 -16.88 -2.37
C HIS A 98 -8.68 -18.37 -2.06
N SER A 99 -9.48 -18.75 -1.06
CA SER A 99 -9.90 -20.13 -0.81
C SER A 99 -11.43 -20.19 -0.93
N ASN A 100 -11.92 -20.99 -1.89
CA ASN A 100 -13.35 -21.12 -2.20
C ASN A 100 -14.20 -21.63 -1.01
N ASN A 101 -13.58 -22.21 0.02
CA ASN A 101 -14.28 -22.90 1.11
C ASN A 101 -14.00 -22.34 2.52
N ASP A 102 -13.07 -21.39 2.67
CA ASP A 102 -12.63 -20.95 4.01
C ASP A 102 -12.85 -19.46 4.27
N HIS A 103 -13.67 -18.76 3.48
CA HIS A 103 -13.92 -17.32 3.66
C HIS A 103 -12.64 -16.46 3.60
N PHE A 104 -11.60 -16.95 2.92
CA PHE A 104 -10.34 -16.25 2.74
C PHE A 104 -10.31 -15.62 1.35
N ASP A 105 -10.38 -14.29 1.28
CA ASP A 105 -10.34 -13.48 0.08
C ASP A 105 -9.55 -12.20 0.38
N VAL A 106 -8.30 -12.22 -0.09
CA VAL A 106 -7.32 -11.16 0.11
C VAL A 106 -6.63 -10.87 -1.21
N ILE A 107 -6.40 -9.59 -1.51
CA ILE A 107 -5.62 -9.17 -2.68
C ILE A 107 -4.36 -8.49 -2.17
N TYR A 108 -3.21 -9.05 -2.52
CA TYR A 108 -1.90 -8.45 -2.23
C TYR A 108 -1.38 -7.71 -3.46
N TYR A 109 -1.24 -6.39 -3.34
CA TYR A 109 -0.60 -5.53 -4.32
C TYR A 109 0.86 -5.38 -3.89
N LYS A 110 1.77 -5.99 -4.63
CA LYS A 110 3.19 -6.04 -4.28
C LYS A 110 3.81 -4.64 -4.17
N GLN A 111 3.35 -3.73 -5.03
CA GLN A 111 3.80 -2.34 -5.03
C GLN A 111 2.71 -1.44 -5.62
N ILE A 112 2.09 -0.61 -4.78
CA ILE A 112 1.22 0.50 -5.21
C ILE A 112 1.94 1.84 -5.19
N LEU A 113 3.05 1.94 -4.44
CA LEU A 113 3.91 3.12 -4.39
C LEU A 113 5.28 2.77 -4.98
N PRO A 114 5.76 3.48 -6.02
CA PRO A 114 7.12 3.32 -6.51
C PRO A 114 8.13 3.49 -5.36
N LYS A 115 9.20 2.69 -5.37
CA LYS A 115 10.15 2.62 -4.24
C LYS A 115 10.61 4.01 -3.75
N LYS A 116 11.03 4.90 -4.66
CA LYS A 116 11.47 6.26 -4.30
C LYS A 116 10.38 7.08 -3.58
N LEU A 117 9.13 6.95 -4.02
CA LEU A 117 8.01 7.64 -3.39
C LEU A 117 7.69 7.05 -2.01
N ALA A 118 7.73 5.72 -1.88
CA ALA A 118 7.57 5.04 -0.61
C ALA A 118 8.69 5.40 0.39
N ASP A 119 9.93 5.55 -0.07
CA ASP A 119 11.07 6.02 0.75
C ASP A 119 10.79 7.44 1.27
N ARG A 120 10.36 8.37 0.41
CA ARG A 120 10.01 9.75 0.80
C ARG A 120 8.84 9.79 1.78
N LEU A 121 7.81 8.96 1.58
CA LEU A 121 6.67 8.86 2.49
C LEU A 121 7.10 8.37 3.88
N LEU A 122 7.99 7.37 3.95
CA LEU A 122 8.54 6.89 5.22
C LEU A 122 9.28 8.01 5.97
N ILE A 123 10.18 8.73 5.28
CA ILE A 123 10.94 9.85 5.86
C ILE A 123 9.99 10.96 6.34
N TYR A 124 9.01 11.33 5.52
CA TYR A 124 8.01 12.33 5.88
C TYR A 124 7.24 11.92 7.15
N CYS A 125 6.83 10.66 7.24
CA CYS A 125 6.06 10.18 8.38
C CYS A 125 6.89 10.19 9.67
N GLU A 126 8.15 9.74 9.62
CA GLU A 126 9.06 9.78 10.77
C GLU A 126 9.28 11.19 11.31
N LYS A 127 9.32 12.19 10.42
CA LYS A 127 9.52 13.60 10.78
C LYS A 127 8.23 14.25 11.32
N ASN A 128 7.10 13.99 10.67
CA ASN A 128 5.90 14.83 10.83
C ASN A 128 4.77 14.18 11.64
N ILE A 129 4.66 12.85 11.68
CA ILE A 129 3.55 12.19 12.40
C ILE A 129 3.85 12.14 13.90
N LYS A 130 2.98 12.78 14.69
CA LYS A 130 3.07 12.79 16.16
C LYS A 130 2.20 11.69 16.74
N TYR A 131 2.81 10.58 17.15
CA TYR A 131 2.08 9.44 17.72
C TYR A 131 1.51 9.72 19.11
N PHE A 132 0.49 8.95 19.50
CA PHE A 132 -0.11 9.01 20.82
C PHE A 132 0.89 8.70 21.95
N THR A 133 0.64 9.32 23.10
CA THR A 133 1.42 9.17 24.34
C THR A 133 0.47 9.03 25.54
N GLY A 134 1.01 8.71 26.72
CA GLY A 134 0.24 8.60 27.96
C GLY A 134 -0.84 7.51 27.88
N ASN A 135 -2.07 7.83 28.31
CA ASN A 135 -3.18 6.88 28.37
C ASN A 135 -3.58 6.33 26.99
N LEU A 136 -3.43 7.13 25.92
CA LEU A 136 -3.73 6.74 24.55
C LEU A 136 -2.71 5.74 23.97
N ALA A 137 -1.57 5.53 24.64
CA ALA A 137 -0.55 4.55 24.28
C ALA A 137 -0.64 3.26 25.13
N ARG A 138 -1.79 3.01 25.77
CA ARG A 138 -2.05 1.83 26.61
C ARG A 138 -3.32 1.12 26.15
N VAL A 139 -3.47 -0.17 26.43
CA VAL A 139 -4.68 -0.96 26.20
C VAL A 139 -5.09 -1.68 27.48
N PHE A 140 -6.40 -1.85 27.68
CA PHE A 140 -6.93 -2.63 28.79
C PHE A 140 -7.15 -4.07 28.34
N LEU A 141 -6.38 -5.01 28.88
CA LEU A 141 -6.42 -6.44 28.59
C LEU A 141 -6.24 -7.22 29.89
N PHE A 142 -6.93 -8.36 30.05
CA PHE A 142 -6.84 -9.20 31.24
C PHE A 142 -7.00 -8.44 32.57
N ASN A 143 -7.97 -7.51 32.61
CA ASN A 143 -8.26 -6.61 33.73
C ASN A 143 -7.09 -5.69 34.15
N GLN A 144 -6.11 -5.45 33.27
CA GLN A 144 -4.96 -4.59 33.54
C GLN A 144 -4.60 -3.69 32.34
N TRP A 145 -3.94 -2.57 32.63
CA TRP A 145 -3.50 -1.61 31.62
C TRP A 145 -2.07 -1.88 31.17
N HIS A 146 -1.89 -2.27 29.91
CA HIS A 146 -0.59 -2.57 29.33
C HIS A 146 -0.16 -1.50 28.31
N PRO A 147 1.14 -1.18 28.20
CA PRO A 147 1.63 -0.34 27.11
C PRO A 147 1.45 -1.06 25.77
N ILE A 148 1.08 -0.30 24.74
CA ILE A 148 0.98 -0.83 23.38
C ILE A 148 2.41 -1.04 22.83
N PRO A 149 2.78 -2.23 22.35
CA PRO A 149 4.15 -2.53 21.91
C PRO A 149 4.42 -2.04 20.48
N ARG A 150 3.95 -0.82 20.18
CA ARG A 150 4.10 -0.06 18.93
C ARG A 150 3.49 1.33 19.12
N LYS A 151 3.90 2.30 18.31
CA LYS A 151 3.30 3.64 18.32
C LYS A 151 2.08 3.70 17.40
N GLN A 152 1.07 4.48 17.77
CA GLN A 152 -0.18 4.60 17.00
C GLN A 152 -0.62 6.06 16.81
N MET A 153 -1.31 6.33 15.70
CA MET A 153 -2.00 7.59 15.40
C MET A 153 -3.27 7.26 14.60
N ALA A 154 -4.39 7.87 14.96
CA ALA A 154 -5.66 7.74 14.25
C ALA A 154 -6.01 9.06 13.56
N MET A 155 -6.34 9.01 12.26
CA MET A 155 -6.82 10.15 11.50
C MET A 155 -8.11 9.78 10.77
N GLY A 156 -8.98 10.76 10.49
CA GLY A 156 -10.26 10.45 9.88
C GLY A 156 -11.10 11.67 9.57
N HIS A 157 -12.30 11.39 9.06
CA HIS A 157 -13.38 12.37 8.91
C HIS A 157 -13.63 13.10 10.24
N PRO A 158 -13.97 14.41 10.21
CA PRO A 158 -14.37 15.14 11.40
C PRO A 158 -15.43 14.37 12.21
N ASN A 159 -15.33 14.47 13.54
CA ASN A 159 -16.23 13.86 14.52
C ASN A 159 -16.21 12.32 14.61
N LEU A 160 -15.32 11.63 13.88
CA LEU A 160 -15.11 10.20 14.10
C LEU A 160 -14.36 9.92 15.41
N HIS A 161 -14.98 9.11 16.25
CA HIS A 161 -14.37 8.52 17.44
C HIS A 161 -14.29 7.01 17.22
N TYR A 162 -13.13 6.42 17.50
CA TYR A 162 -12.94 4.98 17.37
C TYR A 162 -12.60 4.37 18.71
N ARG A 163 -13.32 3.31 19.08
CA ARG A 163 -13.10 2.60 20.34
C ARG A 163 -12.17 1.42 20.13
N PHE A 164 -11.05 1.40 20.83
CA PHE A 164 -10.11 0.27 20.81
C PHE A 164 -9.74 -0.17 22.22
N SER A 165 -10.04 -1.44 22.55
CA SER A 165 -9.65 -2.12 23.80
C SER A 165 -9.87 -1.27 25.06
N GLY A 166 -11.06 -0.65 25.16
CA GLY A 166 -11.46 0.18 26.31
C GLY A 166 -11.20 1.68 26.14
N ASN A 167 -10.35 2.11 25.21
CA ASN A 167 -10.11 3.53 24.93
C ASN A 167 -11.05 4.05 23.85
N VAL A 168 -11.53 5.28 24.02
CA VAL A 168 -12.07 6.08 22.91
C VAL A 168 -10.94 6.94 22.38
N ILE A 169 -10.49 6.66 21.16
CA ILE A 169 -9.41 7.37 20.49
C ILE A 169 -10.05 8.38 19.52
N PRO A 170 -9.86 9.70 19.71
CA PRO A 170 -10.35 10.69 18.77
C PRO A 170 -9.53 10.60 17.48
N ALA A 171 -10.20 10.50 16.33
CA ALA A 171 -9.54 10.63 15.05
C ALA A 171 -9.08 12.08 14.88
N LYS A 172 -7.79 12.29 14.64
CA LYS A 172 -7.27 13.61 14.26
C LYS A 172 -7.72 13.97 12.84
N PRO A 173 -7.82 15.27 12.51
CA PRO A 173 -7.99 15.68 11.13
C PRO A 173 -6.92 15.08 10.22
N TRP A 174 -7.27 14.84 8.97
CA TRP A 174 -6.34 14.31 7.99
C TRP A 174 -5.12 15.22 7.82
N ASN A 175 -3.93 14.62 7.84
CA ASN A 175 -2.75 15.21 7.23
C ASN A 175 -2.87 15.13 5.69
N ALA A 176 -2.46 16.17 4.96
CA ALA A 176 -2.63 16.25 3.51
C ALA A 176 -1.98 15.09 2.74
N VAL A 177 -0.77 14.64 3.13
CA VAL A 177 -0.08 13.50 2.50
C VAL A 177 -0.85 12.20 2.77
N ILE A 178 -1.36 12.03 4.00
CA ILE A 178 -2.15 10.84 4.37
C ILE A 178 -3.52 10.85 3.66
N LEU A 179 -4.11 12.02 3.44
CA LEU A 179 -5.33 12.19 2.65
C LEU A 179 -5.12 11.81 1.18
N ALA A 180 -4.00 12.23 0.57
CA ALA A 180 -3.65 11.82 -0.78
C ALA A 180 -3.45 10.30 -0.89
N LEU A 181 -2.77 9.69 0.09
CA LEU A 181 -2.64 8.23 0.16
C LEU A 181 -4.00 7.54 0.31
N ARG A 182 -4.89 8.07 1.15
CA ARG A 182 -6.25 7.57 1.31
C ARG A 182 -6.98 7.56 -0.03
N ASN A 183 -6.90 8.66 -0.79
CA ASN A 183 -7.61 8.79 -2.07
C ASN A 183 -7.16 7.71 -3.06
N LEU A 184 -5.83 7.53 -3.23
CA LEU A 184 -5.27 6.47 -4.07
C LEU A 184 -5.77 5.09 -3.63
N VAL A 185 -5.70 4.79 -2.33
CA VAL A 185 -6.13 3.49 -1.78
C VAL A 185 -7.63 3.26 -1.98
N SER A 186 -8.44 4.30 -1.81
CA SER A 186 -9.89 4.26 -2.06
C SER A 186 -10.21 3.96 -3.51
N GLU A 187 -9.47 4.54 -4.44
CA GLU A 187 -9.65 4.33 -5.87
C GLU A 187 -9.25 2.92 -6.31
N ILE A 188 -8.15 2.38 -5.78
CA ILE A 188 -7.70 1.00 -6.01
C ILE A 188 -8.71 0.00 -5.42
N ALA A 189 -9.15 0.22 -4.18
CA ALA A 189 -10.06 -0.68 -3.47
C ALA A 189 -11.53 -0.53 -3.85
N LYS A 190 -11.88 0.50 -4.64
CA LYS A 190 -13.26 0.91 -4.94
C LYS A 190 -14.10 1.05 -3.66
N CYS A 191 -13.50 1.67 -2.64
CA CYS A 191 -14.12 1.85 -1.32
C CYS A 191 -13.76 3.20 -0.71
N ASP A 192 -14.76 3.95 -0.28
CA ASP A 192 -14.57 5.24 0.40
C ASP A 192 -14.15 5.04 1.86
N PHE A 193 -12.85 5.05 2.11
CA PHE A 193 -12.29 5.00 3.45
C PHE A 193 -12.40 6.37 4.11
N ASN A 194 -12.89 6.41 5.35
CA ASN A 194 -13.06 7.65 6.11
C ASN A 194 -12.20 7.68 7.39
N PHE A 195 -11.38 6.65 7.61
CA PHE A 195 -10.51 6.52 8.77
C PHE A 195 -9.22 5.79 8.42
N VAL A 196 -8.13 6.13 9.12
CA VAL A 196 -6.87 5.38 9.09
C VAL A 196 -6.32 5.21 10.51
N LEU A 197 -5.86 4.00 10.81
CA LEU A 197 -5.01 3.72 11.97
C LEU A 197 -3.57 3.51 11.50
N ILE A 198 -2.70 4.45 11.84
CA ILE A 198 -1.27 4.40 11.55
C ILE A 198 -0.57 3.66 12.68
N ASN A 199 0.13 2.58 12.37
CA ASN A 199 0.95 1.83 13.31
C ASN A 199 2.42 1.96 12.91
N ARG A 200 3.26 2.46 13.83
CA ARG A 200 4.72 2.50 13.66
C ARG A 200 5.37 1.47 14.56
N TYR A 201 6.08 0.54 13.94
CA TYR A 201 6.90 -0.48 14.56
C TYR A 201 8.35 -0.01 14.44
N LYS A 202 9.01 0.23 15.57
CA LYS A 202 10.39 0.74 15.56
C LYS A 202 11.37 -0.29 14.99
N ASP A 203 11.11 -1.57 15.24
CA ASP A 203 11.94 -2.72 14.90
C ASP A 203 11.13 -4.04 15.00
N GLY A 204 11.85 -5.16 15.01
CA GLY A 204 11.35 -6.52 15.19
C GLY A 204 10.77 -6.88 16.57
N HIS A 205 11.00 -6.05 17.60
CA HIS A 205 10.48 -6.27 18.95
C HIS A 205 9.05 -5.76 19.08
N ASP A 206 8.71 -4.70 18.33
CA ASP A 206 7.35 -4.20 18.21
C ASP A 206 6.48 -5.19 17.42
N TYR A 207 5.23 -5.34 17.86
CA TYR A 207 4.31 -6.37 17.34
C TYR A 207 2.84 -6.02 17.54
N ILE A 208 1.97 -6.80 16.91
CA ILE A 208 0.55 -6.90 17.27
C ILE A 208 0.18 -8.38 17.32
N GLY A 209 -0.44 -8.80 18.43
CA GLY A 209 -0.87 -10.17 18.64
C GLY A 209 -1.99 -10.58 17.69
N GLU A 210 -2.39 -11.84 17.75
CA GLU A 210 -3.56 -12.36 17.03
C GLU A 210 -4.82 -11.58 17.43
N HIS A 211 -5.48 -10.97 16.45
CA HIS A 211 -6.71 -10.19 16.64
C HIS A 211 -7.55 -10.18 15.36
N ARG A 212 -8.77 -9.64 15.47
CA ARG A 212 -9.63 -9.26 14.34
C ARG A 212 -9.98 -7.80 14.51
N ASP A 213 -10.20 -7.10 13.40
CA ASP A 213 -10.75 -5.74 13.43
C ASP A 213 -12.26 -5.84 13.60
N ASN A 214 -12.75 -5.93 14.84
CA ASN A 214 -14.16 -6.24 15.15
C ASN A 214 -14.86 -5.11 15.92
N GLU A 215 -14.44 -3.87 15.70
CA GLU A 215 -15.02 -2.72 16.37
C GLU A 215 -16.43 -2.44 15.85
N LYS A 216 -17.33 -2.04 16.76
CA LYS A 216 -18.76 -1.88 16.45
C LYS A 216 -19.00 -0.80 15.40
N GLU A 217 -18.13 0.19 15.41
CA GLU A 217 -18.11 1.36 14.54
C GLU A 217 -17.57 1.04 13.14
N LEU A 218 -16.95 -0.12 12.91
CA LEU A 218 -16.52 -0.54 11.57
C LEU A 218 -17.73 -0.90 10.70
N ASP A 219 -17.74 -0.48 9.44
CA ASP A 219 -18.73 -0.93 8.45
C ASP A 219 -18.47 -2.42 8.13
N PRO A 220 -19.38 -3.34 8.51
CA PRO A 220 -19.18 -4.79 8.39
C PRO A 220 -19.21 -5.30 6.95
N SER A 221 -19.57 -4.45 5.98
CA SER A 221 -19.57 -4.76 4.55
C SER A 221 -18.30 -4.29 3.85
N SER A 222 -17.53 -3.41 4.49
CA SER A 222 -16.37 -2.77 3.90
C SER A 222 -15.10 -3.61 4.03
N PRO A 223 -14.22 -3.61 3.01
CA PRO A 223 -12.90 -4.19 3.15
C PRO A 223 -12.01 -3.35 4.07
N ILE A 224 -10.86 -3.89 4.45
CA ILE A 224 -9.79 -3.17 5.14
C ILE A 224 -8.59 -3.10 4.19
N ALA A 225 -8.04 -1.90 3.97
CA ALA A 225 -6.86 -1.73 3.15
C ALA A 225 -5.65 -1.38 4.02
N SER A 226 -4.57 -2.15 3.88
CA SER A 226 -3.35 -2.02 4.69
C SER A 226 -2.15 -1.69 3.80
N VAL A 227 -1.67 -0.46 3.87
CA VAL A 227 -0.47 -0.01 3.12
C VAL A 227 0.76 -0.08 4.02
N THR A 228 1.86 -0.62 3.52
CA THR A 228 3.12 -0.76 4.27
C THR A 228 4.25 0.05 3.63
N VAL A 229 4.99 0.81 4.45
CA VAL A 229 6.30 1.40 4.09
C VAL A 229 7.36 1.08 5.15
N GLY A 230 8.64 1.08 4.77
CA GLY A 230 9.73 0.61 5.61
C GLY A 230 9.93 -0.92 5.58
N GLU A 231 10.42 -1.47 6.68
CA GLU A 231 10.88 -2.84 6.82
C GLU A 231 9.78 -3.87 6.49
N LYS A 232 10.15 -4.85 5.65
CA LYS A 232 9.28 -5.99 5.32
C LYS A 232 9.02 -6.85 6.55
N ARG A 233 7.76 -7.25 6.75
CA ARG A 233 7.37 -8.11 7.88
C ARG A 233 6.32 -9.13 7.47
N ASP A 234 6.43 -10.31 8.08
CA ASP A 234 5.42 -11.37 7.96
C ASP A 234 4.11 -10.93 8.61
N PHE A 235 3.03 -10.97 7.84
CA PHE A 235 1.67 -10.80 8.28
C PHE A 235 0.99 -12.17 8.25
N ILE A 236 0.53 -12.63 9.40
CA ILE A 236 0.02 -14.01 9.55
C ILE A 236 -1.48 -13.96 9.78
N PHE A 237 -2.23 -14.62 8.91
CA PHE A 237 -3.63 -14.95 9.10
C PHE A 237 -3.77 -16.33 9.73
N LYS A 238 -4.80 -16.49 10.56
CA LYS A 238 -5.20 -17.76 11.15
C LYS A 238 -6.72 -17.83 11.25
N HIS A 239 -7.30 -18.93 10.79
CA HIS A 239 -8.75 -19.11 10.81
C HIS A 239 -9.28 -19.03 12.24
N TYR A 240 -10.28 -18.18 12.46
CA TYR A 240 -10.94 -17.98 13.74
C TYR A 240 -12.11 -18.96 13.87
N ARG A 241 -12.01 -19.93 14.79
CA ARG A 241 -13.09 -20.88 15.09
C ARG A 241 -13.75 -20.51 16.41
N VAL A 242 -15.07 -20.38 16.41
CA VAL A 242 -15.89 -19.93 17.56
C VAL A 242 -15.79 -20.90 18.76
N ASN A 243 -15.46 -22.17 18.52
CA ASN A 243 -15.49 -23.23 19.54
C ASN A 243 -14.16 -23.47 20.27
N HIS A 244 -13.23 -22.52 20.26
CA HIS A 244 -11.89 -22.65 20.86
C HIS A 244 -11.06 -23.85 20.39
N GLN A 245 -11.48 -24.52 19.31
CA GLN A 245 -10.67 -25.56 18.69
C GLN A 245 -9.40 -24.88 18.15
N PRO A 246 -8.21 -25.36 18.53
CA PRO A 246 -6.98 -24.81 18.00
C PRO A 246 -7.02 -24.98 16.47
N ALA A 247 -6.95 -23.87 15.75
CA ALA A 247 -6.71 -23.91 14.31
C ALA A 247 -5.43 -24.71 14.09
N SER A 248 -5.48 -25.69 13.20
CA SER A 248 -4.31 -26.51 12.87
C SER A 248 -3.18 -25.61 12.37
N ALA A 249 -1.91 -26.02 12.55
CA ALA A 249 -0.78 -25.29 11.96
C ALA A 249 -0.88 -25.18 10.43
N SER A 250 -1.64 -26.08 9.79
CA SER A 250 -1.98 -26.06 8.36
C SER A 250 -3.00 -24.97 7.96
N GLU A 251 -3.58 -24.24 8.91
CA GLU A 251 -4.61 -23.22 8.68
C GLU A 251 -4.06 -21.79 8.84
N LYS A 252 -2.75 -21.61 8.61
CA LYS A 252 -2.08 -20.30 8.64
C LYS A 252 -1.69 -19.87 7.24
N VAL A 253 -2.01 -18.62 6.90
CA VAL A 253 -1.53 -17.97 5.68
C VAL A 253 -0.55 -16.87 6.07
N CYS A 254 0.66 -16.92 5.52
CA CYS A 254 1.70 -15.91 5.77
C CYS A 254 1.94 -15.09 4.51
N ILE A 255 1.87 -13.77 4.64
CA ILE A 255 2.17 -12.83 3.55
C ILE A 255 3.25 -11.88 4.04
N ALA A 256 4.38 -11.82 3.34
CA ALA A 256 5.42 -10.84 3.64
C ALA A 256 5.05 -9.50 3.02
N LEU A 257 4.67 -8.53 3.85
CA LEU A 257 4.25 -7.20 3.38
C LEU A 257 5.46 -6.33 3.10
N GLU A 258 5.67 -6.02 1.83
CA GLU A 258 6.84 -5.30 1.32
C GLU A 258 6.70 -3.77 1.40
N HIS A 259 7.82 -3.08 1.20
CA HIS A 259 7.86 -1.63 1.12
C HIS A 259 7.07 -1.10 -0.08
N GLY A 260 6.10 -0.22 0.16
CA GLY A 260 5.22 0.34 -0.86
C GLY A 260 4.08 -0.60 -1.29
N SER A 261 3.88 -1.71 -0.57
CA SER A 261 2.83 -2.69 -0.84
C SER A 261 1.48 -2.28 -0.22
N MET A 262 0.40 -2.87 -0.73
CA MET A 262 -0.94 -2.80 -0.15
C MET A 262 -1.54 -4.20 -0.03
N LEU A 263 -2.18 -4.48 1.10
CA LEU A 263 -2.97 -5.67 1.32
C LEU A 263 -4.45 -5.27 1.48
N LEU A 264 -5.32 -5.77 0.62
CA LEU A 264 -6.76 -5.58 0.71
C LEU A 264 -7.40 -6.83 1.31
N ILE A 265 -7.98 -6.70 2.48
CA ILE A 265 -8.63 -7.78 3.23
C ILE A 265 -10.12 -7.61 3.08
N SER A 266 -10.82 -8.60 2.52
CA SER A 266 -12.27 -8.55 2.41
C SER A 266 -12.95 -8.52 3.79
N ALA A 267 -14.16 -7.98 3.84
CA ALA A 267 -15.00 -8.02 5.04
C ALA A 267 -15.20 -9.45 5.54
N ASP A 268 -15.37 -10.41 4.61
CA ASP A 268 -15.60 -11.81 4.95
C ASP A 268 -14.38 -12.48 5.57
N THR A 269 -13.19 -12.17 5.07
CA THR A 269 -11.94 -12.62 5.69
C THR A 269 -11.78 -12.07 7.09
N ASN A 270 -12.01 -10.78 7.31
CA ASN A 270 -11.87 -10.21 8.65
C ASN A 270 -12.89 -10.78 9.67
N ARG A 271 -14.05 -11.29 9.21
CA ARG A 271 -15.00 -12.03 10.07
C ARG A 271 -14.47 -13.39 10.49
N HIS A 272 -13.90 -14.15 9.54
CA HIS A 272 -13.54 -15.56 9.74
C HIS A 272 -12.07 -15.81 10.06
N TRP A 273 -11.21 -14.80 9.90
CA TRP A 273 -9.77 -14.92 10.09
C TRP A 273 -9.26 -13.84 11.03
N SER A 274 -8.48 -14.29 12.01
CA SER A 274 -7.62 -13.42 12.80
C SER A 274 -6.31 -13.15 12.07
N HIS A 275 -5.64 -12.06 12.44
CA HIS A 275 -4.34 -11.71 11.88
C HIS A 275 -3.38 -11.15 12.94
N SER A 276 -2.10 -11.18 12.63
CA SER A 276 -1.02 -10.72 13.52
C SER A 276 0.20 -10.24 12.76
N LEU A 277 0.99 -9.39 13.42
CA LEU A 277 2.35 -9.05 13.01
C LEU A 277 3.30 -9.50 14.14
N PRO A 278 3.76 -10.76 14.12
CA PRO A 278 4.54 -11.33 15.22
C PRO A 278 5.92 -10.67 15.36
N LYS A 279 6.55 -10.86 16.53
CA LYS A 279 7.95 -10.46 16.75
C LYS A 279 8.88 -11.14 15.75
N ARG A 280 9.82 -10.38 15.21
CA ARG A 280 10.87 -10.81 14.27
C ARG A 280 12.17 -10.12 14.65
N ARG A 281 12.84 -10.60 15.70
CA ARG A 281 14.00 -9.92 16.34
C ARG A 281 15.15 -9.55 15.39
N HIS A 282 15.24 -10.19 14.21
CA HIS A 282 16.23 -9.86 13.19
C HIS A 282 15.93 -8.54 12.45
N CYS A 283 14.67 -8.10 12.37
CA CYS A 283 14.29 -6.83 11.75
C CYS A 283 14.78 -5.65 12.60
N GLN A 284 15.67 -4.83 12.07
CA GLN A 284 16.25 -3.68 12.79
C GLN A 284 15.70 -2.32 12.32
N ASN A 285 14.94 -2.27 11.22
CA ASN A 285 14.48 -1.03 10.64
C ASN A 285 13.01 -0.75 10.97
N VAL A 286 12.63 0.53 10.82
CA VAL A 286 11.28 1.02 11.05
C VAL A 286 10.32 0.48 9.99
N ARG A 287 9.11 0.13 10.41
CA ARG A 287 7.95 -0.14 9.55
C ARG A 287 6.80 0.76 9.96
N ILE A 288 6.17 1.41 8.98
CA ILE A 288 4.92 2.15 9.15
C ILE A 288 3.83 1.47 8.33
N ASN A 289 2.68 1.27 8.97
CA ASN A 289 1.52 0.63 8.39
C ASN A 289 0.31 1.56 8.50
N PHE A 290 -0.38 1.78 7.39
CA PHE A 290 -1.61 2.56 7.31
C PHE A 290 -2.79 1.60 7.11
N THR A 291 -3.61 1.40 8.13
CA THR A 291 -4.82 0.56 8.03
C THR A 291 -6.02 1.46 7.79
N PHE A 292 -6.44 1.56 6.53
CA PHE A 292 -7.62 2.31 6.10
C PHE A 292 -8.89 1.49 6.31
N ARG A 293 -9.92 2.15 6.85
CA ARG A 293 -11.19 1.54 7.22
C ARG A 293 -12.34 2.48 6.89
N LYS A 294 -13.51 1.91 6.62
CA LYS A 294 -14.77 2.65 6.53
C LYS A 294 -15.51 2.47 7.84
N MET A 295 -15.67 3.56 8.57
CA MET A 295 -16.41 3.62 9.82
C MET A 295 -17.84 4.05 9.54
N LYS A 296 -18.79 3.49 10.29
CA LYS A 296 -20.17 3.98 10.33
C LYS A 296 -20.15 5.41 10.85
N LEU A 297 -20.72 6.33 10.09
CA LEU A 297 -20.98 7.67 10.59
C LEU A 297 -22.14 7.57 11.57
N GLN A 298 -21.98 8.10 12.77
CA GLN A 298 -23.13 8.33 13.65
C GLN A 298 -23.90 9.49 13.02
N LEU A 299 -25.11 9.22 12.52
CA LEU A 299 -26.06 10.28 12.22
C LEU A 299 -26.43 10.90 13.57
N ASN A 300 -26.15 12.18 13.76
CA ASN A 300 -26.75 12.91 14.87
C ASN A 300 -28.27 12.87 14.63
N GLU A 301 -29.04 12.46 15.64
CA GLU A 301 -30.50 12.45 15.56
C GLU A 301 -31.11 13.86 15.43
N GLU A 302 -30.29 14.91 15.45
CA GLU A 302 -30.71 16.32 15.34
C GLU A 302 -31.01 16.78 13.89
N ASP A 303 -30.68 15.99 12.86
CA ASP A 303 -31.02 16.30 11.45
C ASP A 303 -32.27 15.54 10.96
N LYS A 304 -33.08 15.00 11.88
CA LYS A 304 -34.37 14.35 11.58
C LYS A 304 -35.54 15.17 12.13
N ASP A 305 -35.64 16.42 11.72
CA ASP A 305 -36.88 17.21 11.86
C ASP A 305 -37.27 17.80 10.50
#